data_AF-A0A1B1I382-F1
#
_entry.id   AF-A0A1B1I382-F1
#
_cell.length_a   1.000
_cell.length_b   1.000
_cell.length_c   1.000
_cell.angle_alpha   90.00
_cell.angle_beta   90.00
_cell.angle_gamma   90.00
#
_symmetry.space_group_name_H-M   'P 1'
#
loop_
_entity.id
_entity.type
_entity.pdbx_description
1 polymer ?
#
loop_
_entity_poly.entity_id
_entity_poly.type
_entity_poly.pdbx_seq_one_letter_code
_entity_poly.pdbx_strand_id
1 'polypeptide(L)'
;MASSNPLNTINVGGVVQKLSDYEAAQNQAKAKDKKNDALGKDAFLKLLVTQMRYQDPLDPQDNSEYLSQLAQFSALEQMTNVSKGLEKVSKIVDNINSSVLIGQLSGMIGQPVQWNSVVMGEDKKPLKNSDGTVKTQSYEGKIIGVSITDGQPSVIADVNGKIHQVQVSEIVRVGRLTPEKKP
;
A
#
# COMPACT_ATOMS: atom_id res chain seq x y z
N MET A 1 -12.28 -24.87 19.31
CA MET A 1 -12.25 -23.69 18.41
C MET A 1 -10.97 -22.93 18.71
N ALA A 2 -10.02 -22.92 17.79
CA ALA A 2 -8.70 -22.37 18.02
C ALA A 2 -8.76 -20.83 18.00
N SER A 3 -8.32 -20.22 19.10
CA SER A 3 -8.17 -18.77 19.25
C SER A 3 -7.16 -18.25 18.21
N SER A 4 -7.65 -17.54 17.19
CA SER A 4 -6.82 -16.83 16.23
C SER A 4 -6.33 -15.54 16.90
N ASN A 5 -5.06 -15.53 17.30
CA ASN A 5 -4.36 -14.38 17.83
C ASN A 5 -4.41 -13.21 16.81
N PRO A 6 -4.99 -12.04 17.14
CA PRO A 6 -5.32 -10.97 16.17
C PRO A 6 -4.11 -10.15 15.69
N LEU A 7 -2.90 -10.57 16.05
CA LEU A 7 -1.69 -9.75 15.91
C LEU A 7 -1.03 -9.85 14.53
N ASN A 8 -1.48 -10.73 13.62
CA ASN A 8 -0.85 -10.87 12.30
C ASN A 8 -1.79 -11.39 11.20
N THR A 9 -2.86 -10.63 10.93
CA THR A 9 -3.89 -10.94 9.94
C THR A 9 -4.12 -9.73 9.02
N ILE A 10 -4.25 -9.98 7.72
CA ILE A 10 -4.59 -8.97 6.71
C ILE A 10 -6.00 -9.22 6.18
N ASN A 11 -6.69 -8.17 5.74
CA ASN A 11 -8.00 -8.30 5.09
C ASN A 11 -7.83 -8.08 3.58
N VAL A 12 -8.21 -9.08 2.78
CA VAL A 12 -8.19 -9.01 1.32
C VAL A 12 -9.58 -9.37 0.81
N GLY A 13 -10.27 -8.39 0.20
CA GLY A 13 -11.61 -8.62 -0.38
C GLY A 13 -12.69 -9.00 0.64
N GLY A 14 -12.56 -8.59 1.91
CA GLY A 14 -13.52 -8.90 2.98
C GLY A 14 -13.21 -10.19 3.73
N VAL A 15 -12.13 -10.91 3.38
CA VAL A 15 -11.70 -12.14 4.05
C VAL A 15 -10.45 -11.85 4.88
N VAL A 16 -10.52 -12.16 6.19
CA VAL A 16 -9.38 -12.04 7.12
C VAL A 16 -8.49 -13.28 6.98
N GLN A 17 -7.23 -13.08 6.59
CA GLN A 17 -6.24 -14.15 6.38
C GLN A 17 -4.95 -13.88 7.15
N LYS A 18 -4.27 -14.93 7.61
CA LYS A 18 -2.96 -14.80 8.27
C LYS A 18 -1.92 -14.29 7.26
N LEU A 19 -1.07 -13.38 7.70
CA LEU A 19 -0.06 -12.74 6.83
C LEU A 19 0.87 -13.78 6.16
N SER A 20 1.29 -14.82 6.89
CA SER A 20 2.15 -15.89 6.38
C SER A 20 1.54 -16.65 5.19
N ASP A 21 0.22 -16.89 5.25
CA ASP A 21 -0.49 -17.70 4.26
C ASP A 21 -0.71 -16.88 2.98
N TYR A 22 -0.96 -15.57 3.15
CA TYR A 22 -1.04 -14.62 2.04
C TYR A 22 0.30 -14.46 1.30
N GLU A 23 1.41 -14.34 2.03
CA GLU A 23 2.75 -14.24 1.45
C GLU A 23 3.14 -15.51 0.68
N ALA A 24 2.82 -16.69 1.20
CA ALA A 24 3.06 -17.96 0.53
C ALA A 24 2.26 -18.09 -0.78
N ALA A 25 0.98 -17.69 -0.78
CA ALA A 25 0.12 -17.69 -1.96
C ALA A 25 0.59 -16.69 -3.03
N GLN A 26 0.99 -15.48 -2.63
CA GLN A 26 1.57 -14.45 -3.51
C GLN A 26 2.85 -14.94 -4.19
N ASN A 27 3.72 -15.64 -3.47
CA ASN A 27 4.97 -16.16 -4.02
C ASN A 27 4.75 -17.28 -5.03
N GLN A 28 3.75 -18.14 -4.82
CA GLN A 28 3.38 -19.19 -5.78
C GLN A 28 2.72 -18.63 -7.06
N ALA A 29 1.88 -17.59 -6.94
CA ALA A 29 1.28 -16.90 -8.09
C ALA A 29 2.36 -16.22 -8.97
N LYS A 30 3.32 -15.51 -8.34
CA LYS A 30 4.45 -14.87 -9.04
C LYS A 30 5.34 -15.87 -9.80
N ALA A 31 5.52 -17.08 -9.26
CA ALA A 31 6.30 -18.13 -9.91
C ALA A 31 5.59 -18.74 -11.14
N LYS A 32 4.25 -18.80 -11.12
CA LYS A 32 3.43 -19.29 -12.24
C LYS A 32 3.41 -18.30 -13.42
N ASP A 33 3.25 -17.01 -13.14
CA ASP A 33 3.24 -15.96 -14.18
C ASP A 33 4.57 -15.85 -14.92
N LYS A 34 5.71 -15.95 -14.22
CA LYS A 34 7.05 -15.96 -14.85
C LYS A 34 7.28 -17.13 -15.81
N LYS A 35 6.67 -18.30 -15.56
CA LYS A 35 6.84 -19.49 -16.40
C LYS A 35 6.08 -19.38 -17.72
N ASN A 36 4.90 -18.75 -17.71
CA ASN A 36 4.08 -18.58 -18.90
C ASN A 36 4.66 -17.55 -19.88
N ASP A 37 5.26 -16.45 -19.37
CA ASP A 37 5.88 -15.41 -20.21
C ASP A 37 7.16 -15.91 -20.91
N ALA A 38 7.93 -16.80 -20.27
CA ALA A 38 9.13 -17.39 -20.88
C ALA A 38 8.79 -18.37 -22.02
N LEU A 39 7.75 -19.19 -21.84
CA LEU A 39 7.35 -20.20 -22.83
C LEU A 39 6.79 -19.58 -24.13
N GLY A 40 6.11 -18.43 -24.03
CA GLY A 40 5.57 -17.70 -25.19
C GLY A 40 6.66 -17.10 -26.09
N LYS A 41 7.74 -16.59 -25.50
CA LYS A 41 8.86 -15.96 -26.26
C LYS A 41 9.71 -16.99 -27.00
N ASP A 42 9.98 -18.14 -26.38
CA ASP A 42 10.77 -19.22 -27.02
C ASP A 42 9.99 -19.89 -28.16
N ALA A 43 8.68 -20.07 -28.00
CA ALA A 43 7.82 -20.57 -29.06
C ALA A 43 7.74 -19.61 -30.26
N PHE A 44 7.71 -18.29 -29.99
CA PHE A 44 7.72 -17.24 -31.01
C PHE A 44 9.03 -17.19 -31.80
N LEU A 45 10.18 -17.17 -31.12
CA LEU A 45 11.50 -17.18 -31.78
C LEU A 45 11.71 -18.45 -32.61
N LYS A 46 11.17 -19.58 -32.17
CA LYS A 46 11.23 -20.83 -32.93
C LYS A 46 10.36 -20.78 -34.19
N LEU A 47 9.18 -20.17 -34.13
CA LEU A 47 8.34 -19.93 -35.31
C LEU A 47 9.03 -18.95 -36.29
N LEU A 48 9.64 -17.88 -35.78
CA LEU A 48 10.41 -16.89 -36.55
C LEU A 48 11.56 -17.54 -37.36
N VAL A 49 12.37 -18.35 -36.68
CA VAL A 49 13.50 -19.05 -37.31
C VAL A 49 13.02 -20.12 -38.29
N THR A 50 11.88 -20.76 -38.02
CA THR A 50 11.29 -21.76 -38.91
C THR A 50 10.79 -21.13 -40.20
N GLN A 51 10.14 -19.97 -40.12
CA GLN A 51 9.66 -19.24 -41.29
C GLN A 51 10.82 -18.69 -42.14
N MET A 52 11.89 -18.17 -41.52
CA MET A 52 13.10 -17.76 -42.25
C MET A 52 13.80 -18.90 -43.01
N ARG A 53 13.73 -20.14 -42.52
CA ARG A 53 14.35 -21.31 -43.20
C ARG A 53 13.54 -21.83 -44.39
N TYR A 54 12.27 -21.41 -44.54
CA TYR A 54 11.35 -21.92 -45.55
C TYR A 54 10.86 -20.87 -46.56
N GLN A 55 11.36 -19.64 -46.51
CA GLN A 55 10.98 -18.61 -47.51
C GLN A 55 11.86 -18.73 -48.76
N ASP A 56 11.20 -18.80 -49.92
CA ASP A 56 11.82 -18.58 -51.22
C ASP A 56 12.25 -17.09 -51.29
N PRO A 57 13.52 -16.76 -51.57
CA PRO A 57 14.07 -15.40 -51.52
C PRO A 57 13.45 -14.39 -52.50
N LEU A 58 12.52 -14.80 -53.36
CA LEU A 58 11.95 -13.97 -54.42
C LEU A 58 10.70 -13.15 -54.03
N ASP A 59 10.12 -13.32 -52.83
CA ASP A 59 9.00 -12.46 -52.39
C ASP A 59 8.94 -12.18 -50.86
N PRO A 60 9.84 -11.33 -50.32
CA PRO A 60 9.97 -11.07 -48.88
C PRO A 60 8.97 -10.05 -48.29
N GLN A 61 8.07 -9.45 -49.09
CA GLN A 61 7.32 -8.26 -48.66
C GLN A 61 6.18 -8.53 -47.66
N ASP A 62 5.37 -9.56 -47.88
CA ASP A 62 4.13 -9.79 -47.11
C ASP A 62 4.41 -10.26 -45.66
N ASN A 63 5.49 -11.03 -45.47
CA ASN A 63 5.86 -11.58 -44.15
C ASN A 63 6.64 -10.58 -43.28
N SER A 64 7.35 -9.63 -43.90
CA SER A 64 8.08 -8.59 -43.16
C SER A 64 7.13 -7.60 -42.50
N GLU A 65 6.01 -7.26 -43.13
CA GLU A 65 5.05 -6.30 -42.60
C GLU A 65 4.25 -6.88 -41.42
N TYR A 66 3.79 -8.13 -41.53
CA TYR A 66 3.13 -8.84 -40.42
C TYR A 66 4.07 -9.05 -39.22
N LEU A 67 5.34 -9.40 -39.48
CA LEU A 67 6.36 -9.55 -38.44
C LEU A 67 6.66 -8.23 -37.75
N SER A 68 6.76 -7.13 -38.50
CA SER A 68 6.96 -5.79 -37.95
C SER A 68 5.80 -5.39 -37.03
N GLN A 69 4.55 -5.63 -37.44
CA GLN A 69 3.37 -5.37 -36.61
C GLN A 69 3.36 -6.22 -35.33
N LEU A 70 3.70 -7.51 -35.40
CA LEU A 70 3.80 -8.37 -34.22
C LEU A 70 4.94 -7.97 -33.27
N ALA A 71 6.10 -7.58 -33.81
CA ALA A 71 7.20 -7.04 -33.00
C ALA A 71 6.78 -5.74 -32.30
N GLN A 72 6.02 -4.88 -32.98
CA GLN A 72 5.43 -3.67 -32.40
C GLN A 72 4.48 -4.01 -31.24
N PHE A 73 3.63 -5.03 -31.40
CA PHE A 73 2.74 -5.50 -30.33
C PHE A 73 3.50 -6.10 -29.16
N SER A 74 4.52 -6.93 -29.41
CA SER A 74 5.37 -7.52 -28.35
C SER A 74 6.13 -6.45 -27.57
N ALA A 75 6.64 -5.42 -28.25
CA ALA A 75 7.28 -4.27 -27.61
C ALA A 75 6.29 -3.44 -26.78
N LEU A 76 5.07 -3.22 -27.28
CA LEU A 76 4.01 -2.51 -26.55
C LEU A 76 3.55 -3.31 -25.32
N GLU A 77 3.42 -4.62 -25.44
CA GLU A 77 3.08 -5.51 -24.32
C GLU A 77 4.19 -5.53 -23.27
N GLN A 78 5.46 -5.58 -23.69
CA GLN A 78 6.60 -5.43 -22.79
C GLN A 78 6.60 -4.08 -22.10
N MET A 79 6.35 -2.98 -22.82
CA MET A 79 6.25 -1.64 -22.23
C MET A 79 5.11 -1.55 -21.22
N THR A 80 3.97 -2.16 -21.54
CA THR A 80 2.81 -2.27 -20.63
C THR A 80 3.15 -3.09 -19.38
N ASN A 81 3.91 -4.18 -19.53
CA ASN A 81 4.35 -5.01 -18.41
C ASN A 81 5.38 -4.28 -17.53
N VAL A 82 6.27 -3.50 -18.13
CA VAL A 82 7.21 -2.62 -17.39
C VAL A 82 6.45 -1.54 -16.63
N SER A 83 5.46 -0.89 -17.26
CA SER A 83 4.61 0.10 -16.60
C SER A 83 3.85 -0.51 -15.40
N LYS A 84 3.23 -1.68 -15.57
CA LYS A 84 2.61 -2.44 -14.46
C LYS A 84 3.61 -2.83 -13.38
N GLY A 85 4.84 -3.16 -13.75
CA GLY A 85 5.94 -3.42 -12.82
C GLY A 85 6.27 -2.19 -11.98
N LEU A 86 6.35 -1.03 -12.62
CA LEU A 86 6.65 0.25 -11.97
C LEU A 86 5.52 0.67 -11.01
N GLU A 87 4.25 0.50 -11.38
CA GLU A 87 3.11 0.72 -10.47
C GLU A 87 3.17 -0.18 -9.24
N LYS A 88 3.56 -1.46 -9.42
CA LYS A 88 3.75 -2.39 -8.29
C LYS A 88 4.91 -1.95 -7.40
N VAL A 89 6.00 -1.43 -7.96
CA VAL A 89 7.12 -0.88 -7.18
C VAL A 89 6.69 0.36 -6.39
N SER A 90 5.94 1.29 -6.99
CA SER A 90 5.38 2.45 -6.29
C SER A 90 4.53 2.02 -5.08
N LYS A 91 3.63 1.05 -5.29
CA LYS A 91 2.80 0.50 -4.20
C LYS A 91 3.64 -0.17 -3.11
N ILE A 92 4.75 -0.82 -3.46
CA ILE A 92 5.68 -1.40 -2.48
C ILE A 92 6.38 -0.29 -1.69
N VAL A 93 6.82 0.79 -2.34
CA VAL A 93 7.43 1.95 -1.67
C VAL A 93 6.43 2.61 -0.70
N ASP A 94 5.16 2.75 -1.09
CA ASP A 94 4.11 3.27 -0.21
C ASP A 94 3.87 2.34 1.01
N ASN A 95 3.97 1.02 0.82
CA ASN A 95 3.81 0.03 1.89
C ASN A 95 5.05 -0.12 2.79
N ILE A 96 6.27 0.16 2.31
CA ILE A 96 7.50 0.08 3.11
C ILE A 96 7.51 1.14 4.24
N ASN A 97 6.91 2.31 4.02
CA ASN A 97 6.72 3.30 5.08
C ASN A 97 5.79 2.80 6.19
N SER A 98 4.78 2.01 5.83
CA SER A 98 3.71 1.59 6.74
C SER A 98 4.20 0.64 7.84
N SER A 99 5.03 -0.36 7.52
CA SER A 99 5.51 -1.33 8.51
C SER A 99 6.53 -0.74 9.49
N VAL A 100 7.43 0.12 9.01
CA VAL A 100 8.38 0.83 9.87
C VAL A 100 7.66 1.81 10.80
N LEU A 101 6.67 2.54 10.27
CA LEU A 101 5.84 3.42 11.10
C LEU A 101 5.06 2.64 12.15
N ILE A 102 4.44 1.51 11.81
CA ILE A 102 3.72 0.69 12.79
C ILE A 102 4.65 0.27 13.93
N GLY A 103 5.89 -0.13 13.63
CA GLY A 103 6.89 -0.45 14.65
C GLY A 103 7.22 0.73 15.56
N GLN A 104 7.41 1.93 15.01
CA GLN A 104 7.68 3.14 15.78
C GLN A 104 6.47 3.58 16.62
N LEU A 105 5.27 3.51 16.05
CA LEU A 105 4.02 3.86 16.72
C LEU A 105 3.62 2.81 17.77
N SER A 106 4.04 1.55 17.61
CA SER A 106 3.79 0.49 18.59
C SER A 106 4.39 0.83 19.97
N GLY A 107 5.53 1.54 20.01
CA GLY A 107 6.11 2.06 21.25
C GLY A 107 5.25 3.15 21.94
N MET A 108 4.29 3.73 21.23
CA MET A 108 3.34 4.70 21.80
C MET A 108 2.17 4.01 22.50
N ILE A 109 1.93 2.72 22.25
CA ILE A 109 0.85 1.97 22.90
C ILE A 109 1.07 1.98 24.42
N GLY A 110 0.01 2.32 25.15
CA GLY A 110 0.02 2.46 26.60
C GLY A 110 0.40 3.86 27.09
N GLN A 111 0.98 4.71 26.24
CA GLN A 111 1.29 6.09 26.59
C GLN A 111 0.04 6.98 26.56
N PRO A 112 -0.04 8.03 27.40
CA PRO A 112 -1.04 9.06 27.23
C PRO A 112 -0.75 9.86 25.97
N VAL A 113 -1.80 10.30 25.29
CA VAL A 113 -1.74 11.09 24.07
C VAL A 113 -2.64 12.30 24.20
N GLN A 114 -2.17 13.43 23.68
CA GLN A 114 -2.98 14.63 23.48
C GLN A 114 -3.02 14.98 22.00
N TRP A 115 -4.21 15.32 21.51
CA TRP A 115 -4.41 15.72 20.12
C TRP A 115 -5.45 16.84 20.03
N ASN A 116 -5.43 17.54 18.90
CA ASN A 116 -6.36 18.61 18.62
C ASN A 116 -7.27 18.21 17.44
N SER A 117 -8.58 18.17 17.66
CA SER A 117 -9.55 17.99 16.59
C SER A 117 -10.06 19.34 16.11
N VAL A 118 -10.21 19.49 14.80
CA VAL A 118 -10.91 20.64 14.22
C VAL A 118 -12.38 20.61 14.66
N VAL A 119 -12.88 21.73 15.16
CA VAL A 119 -14.32 21.87 15.47
C VAL A 119 -15.04 22.18 14.18
N MET A 120 -15.94 21.28 13.77
CA MET A 120 -16.77 21.46 12.58
C MET A 120 -18.07 22.18 12.94
N GLY A 121 -18.51 23.08 12.07
CA GLY A 121 -19.83 23.71 12.14
C GLY A 121 -20.93 22.75 11.66
N GLU A 122 -22.19 23.16 11.79
CA GLU A 122 -23.35 22.39 11.30
C GLU A 122 -23.29 22.13 9.79
N ASP A 123 -22.59 22.98 9.04
CA ASP A 123 -22.34 22.87 7.60
C ASP A 123 -21.16 21.95 7.24
N LYS A 124 -20.60 21.23 8.22
CA LYS A 124 -19.40 20.39 8.10
C LYS A 124 -18.15 21.16 7.66
N LYS A 125 -18.11 22.48 7.80
CA LYS A 125 -16.89 23.27 7.56
C LYS A 125 -16.15 23.52 8.87
N PRO A 126 -14.81 23.67 8.82
CA PRO A 126 -14.03 24.07 9.98
C PRO A 126 -14.54 25.41 10.53
N LEU A 127 -14.96 25.44 11.78
CA LEU A 127 -15.24 26.69 12.46
C LEU A 127 -13.94 27.49 12.55
N LYS A 128 -14.04 28.80 12.33
CA LYS A 128 -12.91 29.72 12.46
C LYS A 128 -13.11 30.59 13.69
N ASN A 129 -12.01 30.87 14.37
CA ASN A 129 -11.94 31.89 15.41
C ASN A 129 -12.10 33.29 14.79
N SER A 130 -12.32 34.31 15.62
CA SER A 130 -12.47 35.71 15.19
C SER A 130 -11.25 36.28 14.44
N ASP A 131 -10.10 35.62 14.55
CA ASP A 131 -8.84 35.95 13.86
C ASP A 131 -8.67 35.20 12.51
N GLY A 132 -9.66 34.41 12.10
CA GLY A 132 -9.63 33.62 10.87
C GLY A 132 -8.90 32.26 10.97
N THR A 133 -8.32 31.93 12.12
CA THR A 133 -7.68 30.63 12.37
C THR A 133 -8.72 29.53 12.58
N VAL A 134 -8.40 28.28 12.24
CA VAL A 134 -9.30 27.15 12.47
C VAL A 134 -9.41 26.86 13.97
N LYS A 135 -10.65 26.81 14.47
CA LYS A 135 -10.93 26.47 15.86
C LYS A 135 -10.66 24.98 16.07
N THR A 136 -9.83 24.69 17.06
CA THR A 136 -9.50 23.32 17.46
C THR A 136 -9.90 23.07 18.91
N GLN A 137 -10.23 21.83 19.23
CA GLN A 137 -10.53 21.34 20.57
C GLN A 137 -9.51 20.28 20.95
N SER A 138 -8.91 20.43 22.13
CA SER A 138 -7.94 19.48 22.65
C SER A 138 -8.62 18.32 23.38
N TYR A 139 -8.08 17.12 23.17
CA TYR A 139 -8.51 15.87 23.80
C TYR A 139 -7.29 15.15 24.38
N GLU A 140 -7.51 14.40 25.46
CA GLU A 140 -6.49 13.55 26.09
C GLU A 140 -7.04 12.15 26.30
N GLY A 141 -6.22 11.15 26.00
CA GLY A 141 -6.58 9.74 26.13
C GLY A 141 -5.36 8.85 26.26
N LYS A 142 -5.58 7.54 26.26
CA LYS A 142 -4.52 6.53 26.29
C LYS A 142 -4.46 5.80 24.96
N ILE A 143 -3.27 5.69 24.36
CA ILE A 143 -3.11 4.91 23.13
C ILE A 143 -3.28 3.43 23.46
N ILE A 144 -4.19 2.76 22.76
CA ILE A 144 -4.47 1.33 22.88
C ILE A 144 -4.08 0.54 21.62
N GLY A 145 -3.79 1.23 20.51
CA GLY A 145 -3.40 0.58 19.27
C GLY A 145 -2.93 1.56 18.21
N VAL A 146 -2.53 1.02 17.07
CA VAL A 146 -2.08 1.76 15.89
C VAL A 146 -2.81 1.23 14.67
N SER A 147 -3.10 2.09 13.70
CA SER A 147 -3.83 1.75 12.49
C SER A 147 -3.25 2.53 11.31
N ILE A 148 -3.39 1.98 10.11
CA ILE A 148 -3.17 2.69 8.87
C ILE A 148 -4.47 2.65 8.10
N THR A 149 -5.01 3.82 7.81
CA THR A 149 -6.24 3.98 7.03
C THR A 149 -5.92 4.84 5.83
N ASP A 150 -6.20 4.32 4.64
CA ASP A 150 -5.92 4.99 3.36
C ASP A 150 -4.47 5.49 3.21
N GLY A 151 -3.51 4.71 3.74
CA GLY A 151 -2.09 5.05 3.72
C GLY A 151 -1.65 6.08 4.77
N GLN A 152 -2.59 6.64 5.55
CA GLN A 152 -2.29 7.59 6.62
C GLN A 152 -2.16 6.88 7.97
N PRO A 153 -1.04 7.08 8.68
CA PRO A 153 -0.85 6.50 10.01
C PRO A 153 -1.75 7.19 11.04
N SER A 154 -2.39 6.38 11.88
CA SER A 154 -3.25 6.82 12.97
C SER A 154 -2.96 6.02 14.24
N VAL A 155 -3.19 6.63 15.40
CA VAL A 155 -3.25 5.93 16.68
C VAL A 155 -4.70 5.74 17.10
N ILE A 156 -4.96 4.66 17.81
CA ILE A 156 -6.25 4.38 18.43
C ILE A 156 -6.12 4.79 19.90
N ALA A 157 -6.84 5.83 20.29
CA ALA A 157 -6.86 6.37 21.64
C ALA A 157 -8.17 6.04 22.34
N ASP A 158 -8.09 5.64 23.61
CA ASP A 158 -9.24 5.50 24.51
C ASP A 158 -9.37 6.75 25.38
N VAL A 159 -10.55 7.37 25.34
CA VAL A 159 -10.97 8.46 26.23
C VAL A 159 -12.16 7.97 27.04
N ASN A 160 -11.92 7.63 28.31
CA ASN A 160 -12.97 7.21 29.26
C ASN A 160 -13.90 6.09 28.72
N GLY A 161 -13.35 5.12 27.99
CA GLY A 161 -14.08 4.00 27.40
C GLY A 161 -14.59 4.24 25.98
N LYS A 162 -14.41 5.45 25.43
CA LYS A 162 -14.74 5.77 24.04
C LYS A 162 -13.48 5.72 23.18
N ILE A 163 -13.53 4.92 22.13
CA ILE A 163 -12.42 4.76 21.19
C ILE A 163 -12.45 5.89 20.15
N HIS A 164 -11.31 6.54 19.96
CA HIS A 164 -11.07 7.59 18.99
C HIS A 164 -9.91 7.16 18.08
N GLN A 165 -10.10 7.28 16.77
CA GLN A 165 -9.02 7.18 15.81
C GLN A 165 -8.45 8.58 15.58
N VAL A 166 -7.15 8.75 15.81
CA VAL A 166 -6.47 10.05 15.77
C VAL A 166 -5.34 9.95 14.75
N GLN A 167 -5.36 10.82 13.75
CA GLN A 167 -4.27 10.85 12.77
C GLN A 167 -2.99 11.34 13.44
N VAL A 168 -1.83 10.80 13.05
CA VAL A 168 -0.54 11.22 13.64
C VAL A 168 -0.30 12.72 13.46
N SER A 169 -0.83 13.33 12.40
CA SER A 169 -0.78 14.78 12.13
C SER A 169 -1.56 15.64 13.14
N GLU A 170 -2.54 15.07 13.84
CA GLU A 170 -3.37 15.76 14.82
C GLU A 170 -2.81 15.64 16.25
N ILE A 171 -1.85 14.72 16.45
CA ILE A 171 -1.21 14.48 17.75
C ILE A 171 -0.32 15.69 18.09
N VAL A 172 -0.59 16.27 19.25
CA VAL A 172 0.22 17.35 19.82
C VAL A 172 1.31 16.80 20.73
N ARG A 173 1.01 15.72 21.48
CA ARG A 173 1.96 15.12 22.42
C ARG A 173 1.68 13.64 22.65
N VAL A 174 2.76 12.88 22.87
CA VAL A 174 2.73 11.51 23.43
C VAL A 174 3.59 11.49 24.69
N GLY A 175 3.10 10.90 25.78
CA GLY A 175 3.82 10.77 27.05
C GLY A 175 3.38 11.77 28.13
N ARG A 176 3.77 11.47 29.38
CA ARG A 176 3.51 12.32 30.55
C ARG A 176 4.51 13.47 30.61
N LEU A 177 4.06 14.66 30.98
CA LEU A 177 4.95 15.71 31.45
C LEU A 177 5.50 15.27 32.80
N THR A 178 6.78 14.93 32.88
CA THR A 178 7.46 14.84 34.17
C THR A 178 7.41 16.23 34.77
N PRO A 179 6.78 16.47 35.93
CA PRO A 179 6.82 17.77 36.55
C PRO A 179 8.30 18.08 36.84
N GLU A 180 8.78 19.17 36.24
CA GLU A 180 10.12 19.69 36.46
C GLU A 180 10.26 19.88 37.98
N LYS A 181 11.22 19.15 38.58
CA LYS A 181 11.53 19.27 39.99
C LYS A 181 12.11 20.67 40.18
N LYS A 182 11.26 21.62 40.58
CA LYS A 182 11.65 23.00 40.83
C LYS A 182 12.86 23.00 41.78
N PRO A 183 13.96 23.72 41.45
CA PRO A 183 15.15 23.76 42.27
C PRO A 183 14.88 24.35 43.66
#